data_AF-A0A5K1TAI8-F1
#
_entry.id   AF-A0A5K1TAI8-F1
#
_cell.length_a   1.000
_cell.length_b   1.000
_cell.length_c   1.000
_cell.angle_alpha   90.00
_cell.angle_beta   90.00
_cell.angle_gamma   90.00
#
_symmetry.space_group_name_H-M   'P 1'
#
loop_
_entity.id
_entity.type
_entity.pdbx_description
1 polymer ?
#
loop_
_entity_poly.entity_id
_entity_poly.type
_entity_poly.pdbx_seq_one_letter_code
_entity_poly.pdbx_strand_id
1 'polypeptide(L)'
;MYINKYELTNGLYLVKRPAQKYWGLVDHYAVIDAGNTSGLFSSFGQGPILIEKIEGKGNVYSYMSGEWIILGKVKDHHIFAAALRLAQALNDPSYDLLGNNCEHFARFIAEGRKTSKQVNSFGAMALFFGAVLLLSRD
;
A
#
# COMPACT_ATOMS: atom_id res chain seq x y z
N MET A 1 -2.52 13.34 -7.32
CA MET A 1 -3.80 13.41 -8.07
C MET A 1 -4.64 12.22 -7.66
N TYR A 2 -5.84 12.45 -7.14
CA TYR A 2 -6.81 11.38 -6.90
C TYR A 2 -7.41 10.98 -8.25
N ILE A 3 -7.51 9.68 -8.50
CA ILE A 3 -7.92 9.17 -9.83
C ILE A 3 -9.24 8.44 -9.72
N ASN A 4 -10.13 8.75 -10.67
CA ASN A 4 -11.39 8.07 -10.81
C ASN A 4 -11.17 6.65 -11.37
N LYS A 5 -11.96 5.67 -10.94
CA LYS A 5 -11.87 4.29 -11.43
C LYS A 5 -12.00 4.19 -12.96
N TYR A 6 -12.70 5.14 -13.59
CA TYR A 6 -12.90 5.20 -15.05
C TYR A 6 -11.69 5.77 -15.83
N GLU A 7 -10.71 6.35 -15.13
CA GLU A 7 -9.49 6.91 -15.73
C GLU A 7 -8.32 5.91 -15.69
N LEU A 8 -8.47 4.79 -14.97
CA LEU A 8 -7.45 3.75 -14.87
C LEU A 8 -7.45 2.87 -16.12
N THR A 9 -6.36 2.94 -16.89
CA THR A 9 -6.06 1.91 -17.90
C THR A 9 -5.69 0.58 -17.23
N ASN A 10 -5.78 -0.53 -17.96
CA ASN A 10 -5.32 -1.83 -17.45
C ASN A 10 -3.86 -1.75 -16.97
N GLY A 11 -3.59 -2.35 -15.82
CA GLY A 11 -2.26 -2.36 -15.22
C GLY A 11 -2.26 -2.63 -13.73
N LEU A 12 -1.04 -2.77 -13.19
CA LEU A 12 -0.80 -2.75 -11.75
C LEU A 12 -0.26 -1.38 -11.34
N TYR A 13 -0.79 -0.81 -10.27
CA TYR A 13 -0.43 0.52 -9.79
C TYR A 13 -0.02 0.48 -8.32
N LEU A 14 1.07 1.17 -8.00
CA LEU A 14 1.42 1.50 -6.62
C LEU A 14 0.62 2.73 -6.20
N VAL A 15 -0.09 2.64 -5.09
CA VAL A 15 -0.90 3.73 -4.55
C VAL A 15 -0.63 3.95 -3.08
N LYS A 16 -0.95 5.16 -2.61
CA LYS A 16 -0.99 5.49 -1.19
C LYS A 16 -2.17 6.37 -0.82
N ARG A 17 -2.53 6.37 0.46
CA ARG A 17 -3.45 7.33 1.08
C ARG A 17 -3.00 7.66 2.50
N PRO A 18 -3.38 8.80 3.08
CA PRO A 18 -3.21 9.03 4.51
C PRO A 18 -3.93 7.96 5.33
N ALA A 19 -3.26 7.36 6.31
CA ALA A 19 -3.81 6.31 7.15
C ALA A 19 -4.79 6.90 8.19
N GLN A 20 -6.08 6.56 8.08
CA GLN A 20 -7.11 7.03 9.02
C GLN A 20 -6.85 6.60 10.47
N LYS A 21 -6.34 5.37 10.67
CA LYS A 21 -5.98 4.82 12.00
C LYS A 21 -4.98 5.69 12.77
N TYR A 22 -4.19 6.49 12.06
CA TYR A 22 -3.14 7.34 12.63
C TYR A 22 -3.40 8.83 12.37
N TRP A 23 -4.67 9.23 12.22
CA TRP A 23 -5.06 10.62 11.95
C TRP A 23 -4.36 11.25 10.74
N GLY A 24 -4.02 10.43 9.73
CA GLY A 24 -3.30 10.87 8.53
C GLY A 24 -1.81 11.19 8.73
N LEU A 25 -1.24 10.89 9.90
CA LEU A 25 0.17 11.17 10.20
C LEU A 25 1.15 10.22 9.49
N VAL A 26 0.67 9.08 9.01
CA VAL A 26 1.44 8.17 8.16
C VAL A 26 0.66 7.79 6.91
N ASP A 27 1.39 7.43 5.86
CA ASP A 27 0.83 6.92 4.62
C ASP A 27 0.55 5.42 4.74
N HIS A 28 -0.58 4.99 4.19
CA HIS A 28 -0.92 3.60 3.95
C HIS A 28 -0.81 3.29 2.46
N TYR A 29 -0.17 2.18 2.12
CA TYR A 29 0.15 1.82 0.74
C TYR A 29 -0.60 0.56 0.31
N ALA A 30 -0.91 0.49 -0.98
CA ALA A 30 -1.62 -0.62 -1.58
C ALA A 30 -1.24 -0.77 -3.06
N VAL A 31 -1.75 -1.83 -3.68
CA VAL A 31 -1.66 -2.07 -5.11
C VAL A 31 -3.07 -2.03 -5.70
N ILE A 32 -3.25 -1.31 -6.81
CA ILE A 32 -4.46 -1.46 -7.63
C ILE A 32 -4.14 -2.43 -8.76
N ASP A 33 -5.02 -3.41 -8.97
CA ASP A 33 -5.05 -4.22 -10.18
C ASP A 33 -6.25 -3.79 -11.03
N ALA A 34 -6.00 -3.12 -12.15
CA ALA A 34 -7.01 -2.69 -13.09
C ALA A 34 -7.10 -3.67 -14.27
N GLY A 35 -8.31 -4.14 -14.56
CA GLY A 35 -8.56 -5.06 -15.67
C GLY A 35 -8.13 -6.50 -15.42
N ASN A 36 -7.93 -6.91 -14.14
CA ASN A 36 -7.37 -8.21 -13.76
C ASN A 36 -6.03 -8.50 -14.49
N THR A 37 -5.16 -7.49 -14.52
CA THR A 37 -3.85 -7.55 -15.18
C THR A 37 -2.92 -8.56 -14.49
N SER A 38 -3.07 -8.80 -13.18
CA SER A 38 -2.32 -9.87 -12.50
C SER A 38 -2.80 -11.27 -12.88
N GLY A 39 -4.06 -11.42 -13.32
CA GLY A 39 -4.71 -12.70 -13.56
C GLY A 39 -5.10 -13.48 -12.29
N LEU A 40 -4.87 -12.93 -11.09
CA LEU A 40 -5.03 -13.67 -9.83
C LEU A 40 -6.46 -13.62 -9.24
N PHE A 41 -7.29 -12.66 -9.67
CA PHE A 41 -8.56 -12.34 -8.99
C PHE A 41 -9.75 -12.32 -9.95
N SER A 42 -9.91 -13.41 -10.73
CA SER A 42 -10.96 -13.53 -11.75
C SER A 42 -12.39 -13.38 -11.20
N SER A 43 -12.62 -13.68 -9.92
CA SER A 43 -13.92 -13.52 -9.25
C SER A 43 -14.37 -12.08 -9.10
N PHE A 44 -13.48 -11.09 -9.21
CA PHE A 44 -13.80 -9.67 -9.13
C PHE A 44 -14.15 -9.03 -10.51
N GLY A 45 -14.10 -9.82 -11.59
CA GLY A 45 -14.36 -9.35 -12.94
C GLY A 45 -13.24 -8.46 -13.51
N GLN A 46 -13.59 -7.54 -14.42
CA GLN A 46 -12.63 -6.63 -15.07
C GLN A 46 -12.51 -5.26 -14.39
N GLY A 47 -13.31 -5.00 -13.35
CA GLY A 47 -13.22 -3.75 -12.60
C GLY A 47 -11.89 -3.63 -11.86
N PRO A 48 -11.41 -2.40 -11.58
CA PRO A 48 -10.23 -2.23 -10.76
C PRO A 48 -10.49 -2.72 -9.34
N ILE A 49 -9.52 -3.43 -8.79
CA ILE A 49 -9.50 -3.88 -7.40
C ILE A 49 -8.33 -3.26 -6.67
N LEU A 50 -8.52 -3.04 -5.37
CA LEU A 50 -7.51 -2.60 -4.44
C LEU A 50 -7.05 -3.81 -3.62
N ILE A 51 -5.74 -3.95 -3.49
CA ILE A 51 -5.09 -5.03 -2.76
C ILE A 51 -4.15 -4.42 -1.73
N GLU A 52 -4.40 -4.69 -0.46
CA GLU A 52 -3.66 -4.10 0.65
C GLU A 52 -3.38 -5.12 1.74
N LYS A 53 -2.33 -4.86 2.55
CA LYS A 53 -2.13 -5.58 3.81
C LYS A 53 -2.53 -4.69 4.98
N ILE A 54 -3.46 -5.18 5.79
CA ILE A 54 -3.88 -4.55 7.04
C ILE A 54 -3.65 -5.58 8.14
N GLU A 55 -2.85 -5.21 9.14
CA GLU A 55 -2.57 -6.06 10.30
C GLU A 55 -2.12 -7.48 9.89
N GLY A 56 -1.19 -7.55 8.93
CA GLY A 56 -0.61 -8.80 8.43
C GLY A 56 -1.50 -9.58 7.46
N LYS A 57 -2.78 -9.23 7.34
CA LYS A 57 -3.74 -9.91 6.47
C LYS A 57 -3.80 -9.24 5.10
N GLY A 58 -3.70 -10.05 4.05
CA GLY A 58 -3.99 -9.60 2.68
C GLY A 58 -5.49 -9.40 2.52
N ASN A 59 -5.87 -8.24 2.02
CA ASN A 59 -7.25 -7.89 1.76
C ASN A 59 -7.41 -7.43 0.32
N VAL A 60 -8.55 -7.77 -0.29
CA VAL A 60 -8.87 -7.46 -1.69
C VAL A 60 -10.29 -6.93 -1.75
N TYR A 61 -10.46 -5.76 -2.37
CA TYR A 61 -11.75 -5.08 -2.46
C TYR A 61 -11.93 -4.46 -3.84
N SER A 62 -13.18 -4.23 -4.26
CA SER A 62 -13.46 -3.38 -5.42
C SER A 62 -12.93 -1.97 -5.18
N TYR A 63 -12.17 -1.43 -6.13
CA TYR A 63 -11.63 -0.08 -6.01
C TYR A 63 -12.75 0.96 -6.19
N MET A 64 -12.95 1.77 -5.15
CA MET A 64 -13.79 2.95 -5.18
C MET A 64 -12.89 4.19 -5.24
N SER A 65 -13.16 5.09 -6.18
CA SER A 65 -12.34 6.28 -6.42
C SER A 65 -12.34 7.26 -5.24
N GLY A 66 -11.29 8.08 -5.14
CA GLY A 66 -11.35 9.35 -4.41
C GLY A 66 -10.41 9.51 -3.22
N GLU A 67 -9.79 8.42 -2.74
CA GLU A 67 -8.91 8.48 -1.55
C GLU A 67 -7.46 8.11 -1.82
N TRP A 68 -7.16 7.59 -3.02
CA TRP A 68 -5.85 7.04 -3.34
C TRP A 68 -5.08 7.92 -4.32
N ILE A 69 -3.80 8.14 -4.00
CA ILE A 69 -2.82 8.82 -4.84
C ILE A 69 -1.99 7.76 -5.55
N ILE A 70 -1.96 7.81 -6.89
CA ILE A 70 -1.07 6.95 -7.69
C ILE A 70 0.36 7.45 -7.59
N LEU A 71 1.27 6.55 -7.21
CA LEU A 71 2.70 6.80 -7.17
C LEU A 71 3.40 6.32 -8.43
N GLY A 72 2.87 5.28 -9.07
CA GLY A 72 3.41 4.78 -10.33
C GLY A 72 2.65 3.58 -10.87
N LYS A 73 2.83 3.32 -12.16
CA LYS A 73 2.35 2.13 -12.86
C LYS A 73 3.51 1.15 -13.03
N VAL A 74 3.28 -0.13 -12.77
CA VAL A 74 4.23 -1.21 -13.09
C VAL A 74 4.39 -1.27 -14.60
N LYS A 75 5.63 -1.31 -15.09
CA LYS A 75 5.91 -1.43 -16.53
C LYS A 75 5.39 -2.77 -17.06
N ASP A 76 4.85 -2.77 -18.28
CA ASP A 76 4.20 -3.94 -18.88
C ASP A 76 5.06 -5.21 -18.85
N HIS A 77 6.36 -5.09 -19.18
CA HIS A 77 7.30 -6.22 -19.15
C HIS A 77 7.63 -6.75 -17.74
N HIS A 78 7.22 -6.06 -16.67
CA HIS A 78 7.37 -6.49 -15.28
C HIS A 78 6.08 -7.03 -14.65
N ILE A 79 4.95 -7.00 -15.35
CA ILE A 79 3.65 -7.42 -14.82
C ILE A 79 3.67 -8.86 -14.32
N PHE A 80 4.25 -9.80 -15.10
CA PHE A 80 4.35 -11.20 -14.69
C PHE A 80 5.13 -11.35 -13.37
N ALA A 81 6.29 -10.70 -13.26
CA ALA A 81 7.07 -10.73 -12.03
C ALA A 81 6.34 -10.08 -10.85
N ALA A 82 5.55 -9.02 -11.09
CA ALA A 82 4.73 -8.38 -10.07
C ALA A 82 3.59 -9.29 -9.59
N ALA A 83 2.93 -10.01 -10.50
CA ALA A 83 1.89 -10.97 -10.17
C ALA A 83 2.43 -12.13 -9.30
N LEU A 84 3.61 -12.67 -9.64
CA LEU A 84 4.26 -13.69 -8.80
C LEU A 84 4.56 -13.18 -7.38
N ARG A 85 5.10 -11.96 -7.26
CA ARG A 85 5.36 -11.34 -5.96
C ARG A 85 4.08 -11.09 -5.17
N LEU A 86 3.01 -10.70 -5.85
CA LEU A 86 1.70 -10.50 -5.26
C LEU A 86 1.12 -11.81 -4.72
N ALA A 87 1.15 -12.89 -5.52
CA ALA A 87 0.69 -14.21 -5.08
C ALA A 87 1.50 -14.73 -3.88
N GLN A 88 2.82 -14.52 -3.87
CA GLN A 88 3.69 -14.87 -2.76
C GLN A 88 3.37 -14.05 -1.50
N ALA A 89 3.27 -12.72 -1.65
CA ALA A 89 3.16 -11.81 -0.52
C ALA A 89 1.78 -11.86 0.15
N LEU A 90 0.70 -12.13 -0.61
CA LEU A 90 -0.66 -12.13 -0.07
C LEU A 90 -0.85 -13.15 1.06
N ASN A 91 -0.22 -14.33 0.92
CA ASN A 91 -0.36 -15.46 1.82
C ASN A 91 0.77 -15.58 2.85
N ASP A 92 1.76 -14.69 2.81
CA ASP A 92 2.91 -14.74 3.71
C ASP A 92 2.54 -14.21 5.11
N PRO A 93 2.51 -15.08 6.15
CA PRO A 93 2.19 -14.68 7.51
C PRO A 93 3.36 -14.03 8.25
N SER A 94 4.60 -14.15 7.73
CA SER A 94 5.82 -13.58 8.34
C SER A 94 5.92 -12.05 8.20
N TYR A 95 4.87 -11.45 7.66
CA TYR A 95 4.85 -10.06 7.29
C TYR A 95 4.34 -9.22 8.48
N ASP A 96 5.29 -8.72 9.26
CA ASP A 96 5.14 -8.18 10.62
C ASP A 96 4.28 -6.91 10.77
N LEU A 97 3.62 -6.78 11.92
CA LEU A 97 2.51 -5.86 12.24
C LEU A 97 2.88 -4.38 12.48
N LEU A 98 4.15 -3.99 12.38
CA LEU A 98 4.60 -2.65 12.78
C LEU A 98 4.98 -1.76 11.59
N GLY A 99 4.22 -0.67 11.42
CA GLY A 99 4.59 0.58 10.73
C GLY A 99 4.83 0.57 9.21
N ASN A 100 5.60 -0.38 8.71
CA ASN A 100 6.19 -0.35 7.37
C ASN A 100 5.70 -1.47 6.44
N ASN A 101 4.81 -2.32 6.95
CA ASN A 101 4.29 -3.50 6.28
C ASN A 101 3.60 -3.13 4.95
N CYS A 102 2.58 -2.27 5.01
CA CYS A 102 1.81 -1.92 3.81
C CYS A 102 2.68 -1.27 2.72
N GLU A 103 3.62 -0.38 3.10
CA GLU A 103 4.58 0.22 2.17
C GLU A 103 5.48 -0.85 1.55
N HIS A 104 6.14 -1.66 2.39
CA HIS A 104 7.04 -2.70 1.89
C HIS A 104 6.28 -3.71 1.02
N PHE A 105 5.00 -3.97 1.31
CA PHE A 105 4.19 -4.94 0.58
C PHE A 105 3.92 -4.41 -0.82
N ALA A 106 3.38 -3.20 -0.88
CA ALA A 106 3.02 -2.57 -2.13
C ALA A 106 4.27 -2.28 -2.99
N ARG A 107 5.37 -1.83 -2.39
CA ARG A 107 6.66 -1.64 -3.08
C ARG A 107 7.31 -2.94 -3.49
N PHE A 108 7.22 -4.00 -2.68
CA PHE A 108 7.72 -5.31 -3.07
C PHE A 108 7.00 -5.78 -4.33
N ILE A 109 5.68 -5.64 -4.40
CA ILE A 109 4.89 -6.01 -5.58
C ILE A 109 5.19 -5.12 -6.79
N ALA A 110 5.21 -3.80 -6.60
CA ALA A 110 5.36 -2.87 -7.72
C ALA A 110 6.81 -2.77 -8.23
N GLU A 111 7.78 -2.74 -7.32
CA GLU A 111 9.18 -2.34 -7.59
C GLU A 111 10.19 -3.47 -7.34
N GLY A 112 9.83 -4.48 -6.55
CA GLY A 112 10.69 -5.64 -6.26
C GLY A 112 11.64 -5.37 -5.10
N ARG A 113 11.44 -4.24 -4.43
CA ARG A 113 12.25 -3.80 -3.29
C ARG A 113 11.60 -4.27 -2.01
N LYS A 114 12.32 -5.07 -1.23
CA LYS A 114 11.89 -5.52 0.10
C LYS A 114 12.12 -4.48 1.21
N THR A 115 12.74 -3.33 0.91
CA THR A 115 13.12 -2.32 1.91
C THR A 115 12.78 -0.89 1.46
N SER A 116 12.19 -0.12 2.37
CA SER A 116 11.99 1.34 2.24
C SER A 116 12.40 2.07 3.52
N LYS A 117 12.87 3.32 3.36
CA LYS A 117 13.53 4.20 4.32
C LYS A 117 12.62 4.78 5.42
N GLN A 118 11.53 4.11 5.81
CA GLN A 118 10.72 4.55 6.95
C GLN A 118 11.30 4.02 8.26
N VAL A 119 12.49 4.51 8.60
CA VAL A 119 13.07 4.38 9.94
C VAL A 119 13.38 5.81 10.37
N ASN A 120 12.42 6.50 11.01
CA ASN A 120 12.65 7.55 12.01
C ASN A 120 11.43 8.44 12.33
N SER A 121 10.38 8.50 11.50
CA SER A 121 9.32 9.50 11.72
C SER A 121 8.48 9.23 12.97
N PHE A 122 8.15 7.96 13.24
CA PHE A 122 7.35 7.59 14.41
C PHE A 122 8.12 7.76 15.72
N GLY A 123 9.41 7.41 15.75
CA GLY A 123 10.28 7.63 16.91
C GLY A 123 10.51 9.11 17.18
N ALA A 124 10.73 9.91 16.14
CA ALA A 124 10.92 11.35 16.26
C ALA A 124 9.65 12.08 16.77
N MET A 125 8.46 11.71 16.29
CA MET A 125 7.20 12.28 16.78
C MET A 125 6.89 11.87 18.22
N ALA A 126 7.09 10.59 18.58
CA ALA A 126 6.90 10.13 19.96
C ALA A 126 7.87 10.82 20.94
N LEU A 127 9.13 11.01 20.53
CA LEU A 127 10.12 11.80 21.30
C LEU A 127 9.71 13.27 21.40
N PHE A 128 9.21 13.87 20.33
CA PHE A 128 8.81 15.28 20.34
C PHE A 128 7.59 15.52 21.24
N PHE A 129 6.54 14.69 21.12
CA PHE A 129 5.37 14.78 22.00
C PHE A 129 5.71 14.44 23.46
N GLY A 130 6.58 13.45 23.69
CA GLY A 130 7.07 13.12 25.03
C GLY A 130 7.87 14.25 25.66
N ALA A 131 8.76 14.89 24.90
CA ALA A 131 9.55 16.03 25.35
C ALA A 131 8.68 17.26 25.66
N VAL A 132 7.71 17.58 24.79
CA VAL A 132 6.77 18.69 25.01
C VAL A 132 5.91 18.46 26.27
N LEU A 133 5.41 17.24 26.49
CA LEU A 133 4.63 16.90 27.69
C LEU A 133 5.45 16.94 28.99
N LEU A 134 6.74 16.60 28.92
CA LEU A 134 7.65 16.71 30.06
C LEU A 134 7.97 18.18 30.38
N LEU A 135 8.20 19.01 29.34
CA LEU A 135 8.51 20.42 29.49
C LEU A 135 7.29 21.28 29.86
N SER A 136 6.07 20.79 29.68
CA SER A 136 4.83 21.48 30.07
C SER A 136 4.35 21.16 31.49
N ARG A 137 5.14 20.41 32.27
CA ARG A 137 4.82 19.99 33.65
C ARG A 137 5.58 20.78 34.73
N ASP A 138 6.36 21.78 34.33
CA ASP A 138 6.96 22.80 35.20
C ASP A 138 6.14 24.10 35.17
#